data_AF-A0A226WUS2-F1
#
_entry.id   AF-A0A226WUS2-F1
#
_cell.length_a   1.000
_cell.length_b   1.000
_cell.length_c   1.000
_cell.angle_alpha   90.00
_cell.angle_beta   90.00
_cell.angle_gamma   90.00
#
_symmetry.space_group_name_H-M   'P 1'
#
loop_
_entity.id
_entity.type
_entity.pdbx_description
1 polymer ?
#
loop_
_entity_poly.entity_id
_entity_poly.type
_entity_poly.pdbx_seq_one_letter_code
_entity_poly.pdbx_strand_id
1 'polypeptide(L)'
;MRWPAGERAIRAWKSFETRNKDQAMSYSETIGLRTYRFDDLKTLLAKASPLRSGDQLAGVTAHTEEERVAAKMALAQVPLRAFLNEAVIPYEIDEVTRLIIDDHSGQAFAEISHLTVGDFRNWLLADTTDSAALIRVSAGLTPEMVAAVSKLMRNQDLILAAKKRPVITRFRNTIGLPGHLSVRLQPNHPTDDVKGIAASMLDGLMYGCGDAMIGINPASDSLSAITTLLVMIDDFRQRYEVPTQSCVLTHVTNTIAAIEKGAPVDLVFQSIAGTEKANSSFGVSLALLQEAHEAGLSLKRGTVGNDLMYFETGQGSELSADAHHGVDQQTCEVRGYAVARKFNPLLVNTVVGFIGPEYLYDGRQIIRAGLEDHFCGKLLGVPMGCDICYTNHAEADQDDMDNLLTLLGVANVNFIMGIPGADDVMLNYQSTSFHDALYVRNVLGLRRAPEFEVWLESMRIADQRGRLLNQSATQPLLEWMSA
;
A
#
# COMPACT_ATOMS: atom_id res chain seq x y z
N MET A 1 -2.84 -15.79 -35.52
CA MET A 1 -2.56 -14.40 -35.97
C MET A 1 -1.73 -13.74 -34.87
N ARG A 2 -0.42 -13.56 -35.07
CA ARG A 2 0.49 -12.98 -34.08
C ARG A 2 0.45 -11.45 -34.15
N TRP A 3 0.44 -10.81 -32.99
CA TRP A 3 0.21 -9.38 -32.75
C TRP A 3 1.44 -8.52 -33.14
N PRO A 4 1.35 -7.53 -34.05
CA PRO A 4 2.47 -6.69 -34.46
C PRO A 4 2.49 -5.29 -33.79
N ALA A 5 2.09 -5.19 -32.51
CA ALA A 5 2.06 -3.90 -31.79
C ALA A 5 3.41 -3.57 -31.12
N GLY A 6 4.07 -4.55 -30.49
CA GLY A 6 5.32 -4.34 -29.74
C GLY A 6 6.50 -3.85 -30.59
N GLU A 7 6.67 -4.37 -31.81
CA GLU A 7 7.78 -3.93 -32.68
C GLU A 7 7.67 -2.47 -33.14
N ARG A 8 6.45 -1.94 -33.25
CA ARG A 8 6.24 -0.53 -33.62
C ARG A 8 6.51 0.41 -32.45
N ALA A 9 6.15 0.01 -31.23
CA ALA A 9 6.50 0.73 -30.01
C ALA A 9 8.02 0.77 -29.82
N ILE A 10 8.71 -0.38 -29.95
CA ILE A 10 10.17 -0.47 -29.82
C ILE A 10 10.91 0.39 -30.88
N ARG A 11 10.44 0.40 -32.13
CA ARG A 11 11.06 1.25 -33.18
C ARG A 11 10.80 2.74 -32.96
N ALA A 12 9.61 3.11 -32.48
CA ALA A 12 9.28 4.50 -32.14
C ALA A 12 10.14 4.99 -30.97
N TRP A 13 10.35 4.14 -29.95
CA TRP A 13 11.15 4.46 -28.77
C TRP A 13 12.66 4.56 -29.11
N LYS A 14 13.22 3.61 -29.87
CA LYS A 14 14.63 3.66 -30.33
C LYS A 14 14.93 4.85 -31.25
N SER A 15 13.97 5.26 -32.09
CA SER A 15 14.08 6.45 -32.93
C SER A 15 13.98 7.75 -32.13
N PHE A 16 13.39 7.72 -30.94
CA PHE A 16 13.29 8.86 -30.02
C PHE A 16 14.57 9.00 -29.17
N GLU A 17 15.07 7.89 -28.62
CA GLU A 17 16.33 7.80 -27.87
C GLU A 17 17.52 8.37 -28.67
N THR A 18 17.57 8.10 -29.97
CA THR A 18 18.64 8.60 -30.86
C THR A 18 18.52 10.08 -31.21
N ARG A 19 17.34 10.71 -31.06
CA ARG A 19 17.16 12.15 -31.27
C ARG A 19 17.38 12.99 -30.00
N ASN A 20 17.25 12.40 -28.82
CA ASN A 20 17.38 13.09 -27.53
C ASN A 20 18.73 12.93 -26.83
N LYS A 21 19.65 12.11 -27.35
CA LYS A 21 21.02 12.00 -26.77
C LYS A 21 21.83 13.32 -26.79
N ASP A 22 21.43 14.31 -27.60
CA ASP A 22 22.15 15.58 -27.76
C ASP A 22 21.51 16.80 -27.03
N GLN A 23 20.44 16.60 -26.26
CA GLN A 23 19.96 17.58 -25.28
C GLN A 23 19.73 16.87 -23.94
N ALA A 24 20.76 16.79 -23.10
CA ALA A 24 20.56 16.47 -21.70
C ALA A 24 19.64 17.54 -21.10
N MET A 25 18.39 17.18 -20.82
CA MET A 25 17.41 18.03 -20.14
C MET A 25 17.89 18.24 -18.71
N SER A 26 18.71 19.26 -18.49
CA SER A 26 19.13 19.66 -17.14
C SER A 26 18.03 20.50 -16.51
N TYR A 27 17.56 20.09 -15.34
CA TYR A 27 16.62 20.85 -14.53
C TYR A 27 17.42 21.86 -13.69
N SER A 28 16.89 23.07 -13.49
CA SER A 28 17.60 24.08 -12.71
C SER A 28 16.68 25.06 -12.02
N GLU A 29 17.17 25.65 -10.93
CA GLU A 29 16.50 26.72 -10.20
C GLU A 29 17.55 27.73 -9.75
N THR A 30 17.21 29.02 -9.75
CA THR A 30 18.12 30.07 -9.27
C THR A 30 17.55 30.75 -8.04
N ILE A 31 18.25 30.61 -6.91
CA ILE A 31 17.92 31.28 -5.65
C ILE A 31 18.98 32.36 -5.40
N GLY A 32 18.56 33.63 -5.46
CA GLY A 32 19.47 34.77 -5.34
C GLY A 32 20.52 34.77 -6.46
N LEU A 33 21.79 34.55 -6.11
CA LEU A 33 22.91 34.50 -7.05
C LEU A 33 23.39 33.08 -7.37
N ARG A 34 22.80 32.05 -6.74
CA ARG A 34 23.20 30.66 -6.90
C ARG A 34 22.22 29.92 -7.79
N THR A 35 22.73 29.31 -8.86
CA THR A 35 21.97 28.39 -9.71
C THR A 35 22.25 26.96 -9.29
N TYR A 36 21.20 26.25 -8.92
CA TYR A 36 21.21 24.81 -8.66
C TYR A 36 20.86 24.08 -9.95
N ARG A 37 21.60 23.01 -10.26
CA ARG A 37 21.38 22.18 -11.44
C ARG A 37 21.20 20.74 -11.00
N PHE A 38 20.26 20.06 -11.66
CA PHE A 38 19.95 18.65 -11.45
C PHE A 38 20.02 17.98 -12.82
N ASP A 39 20.85 16.95 -12.95
CA ASP A 39 21.25 16.42 -14.25
C ASP A 39 20.14 15.62 -14.94
N ASP A 40 19.27 15.00 -14.15
CA ASP A 40 18.15 14.17 -14.61
C ASP A 40 16.96 14.23 -13.64
N LEU A 41 15.82 13.69 -14.08
CA LEU A 41 14.56 13.67 -13.34
C LEU A 41 14.67 12.86 -12.06
N LYS A 42 15.42 11.76 -12.10
CA LYS A 42 15.67 10.89 -10.94
C LYS A 42 16.37 11.66 -9.81
N THR A 43 17.40 12.42 -10.14
CA THR A 43 18.14 13.28 -9.21
C THR A 43 17.23 14.38 -8.68
N LEU A 44 16.45 15.03 -9.56
CA LEU A 44 15.51 16.07 -9.14
C LEU A 44 14.47 15.56 -8.14
N LEU A 45 13.88 14.39 -8.41
CA LEU A 45 12.90 13.74 -7.52
C LEU A 45 13.52 13.41 -6.16
N ALA A 46 14.71 12.84 -6.14
CA ALA A 46 15.40 12.50 -4.90
C ALA A 46 15.76 13.74 -4.06
N LYS A 47 16.30 14.77 -4.71
CA LYS A 47 16.69 16.02 -4.05
C LYS A 47 15.47 16.81 -3.55
N ALA A 48 14.31 16.65 -4.18
CA ALA A 48 13.05 17.27 -3.75
C ALA A 48 12.34 16.53 -2.60
N SER A 49 12.68 15.26 -2.31
CA SER A 49 12.10 14.51 -1.19
C SER A 49 12.28 15.24 0.15
N PRO A 50 11.37 15.08 1.12
CA PRO A 50 11.67 15.33 2.54
C PRO A 50 12.89 14.53 3.01
N LEU A 51 13.51 14.93 4.12
CA LEU A 51 14.66 14.20 4.66
C LEU A 51 14.21 12.81 5.14
N ARG A 52 14.94 11.77 4.72
CA ARG A 52 14.75 10.38 5.14
C ARG A 52 16.12 9.73 5.30
N SER A 53 16.33 8.95 6.34
CA SER A 53 17.60 8.27 6.58
C SER A 53 17.97 7.31 5.45
N GLY A 54 17.00 6.60 4.85
CA GLY A 54 17.29 5.68 3.74
C GLY A 54 17.79 6.39 2.49
N ASP A 55 17.20 7.53 2.14
CA ASP A 55 17.70 8.33 1.01
C ASP A 55 19.09 8.93 1.31
N GLN A 56 19.40 9.23 2.58
CA GLN A 56 20.73 9.68 2.99
C GLN A 56 21.74 8.55 2.86
N LEU A 57 21.39 7.34 3.31
CA LEU A 57 22.20 6.14 3.20
C LEU A 57 22.48 5.79 1.72
N ALA A 58 21.47 5.96 0.86
CA ALA A 58 21.60 5.79 -0.59
C ALA A 58 22.42 6.91 -1.27
N GLY A 59 22.74 7.99 -0.57
CA GLY A 59 23.51 9.12 -1.09
C GLY A 59 22.74 10.02 -2.09
N VAL A 60 21.41 9.95 -2.12
CA VAL A 60 20.58 10.65 -3.13
C VAL A 60 19.94 11.94 -2.62
N THR A 61 19.90 12.16 -1.30
CA THR A 61 19.30 13.37 -0.70
C THR A 61 19.99 14.68 -1.04
N ALA A 62 19.25 15.79 -0.92
CA ALA A 62 19.83 17.13 -0.97
C ALA A 62 20.84 17.33 0.17
N HIS A 63 21.96 17.98 -0.15
CA HIS A 63 23.04 18.29 0.79
C HIS A 63 22.66 19.39 1.79
N THR A 64 21.69 20.23 1.42
CA THR A 64 21.20 21.35 2.25
C THR A 64 19.69 21.53 2.05
N GLU A 65 19.03 22.14 3.03
CA GLU A 65 17.62 22.53 2.87
C GLU A 65 17.42 23.56 1.75
N GLU A 66 18.39 24.45 1.50
CA GLU A 66 18.34 25.38 0.38
C GLU A 66 18.30 24.64 -0.97
N GLU A 67 19.16 23.63 -1.14
CA GLU A 67 19.13 22.76 -2.34
C GLU A 67 17.82 21.98 -2.44
N ARG A 68 17.28 21.48 -1.33
CA ARG A 68 15.99 20.78 -1.31
C ARG A 68 14.85 21.70 -1.77
N VAL A 69 14.85 22.95 -1.31
CA VAL A 69 13.88 23.97 -1.74
C VAL A 69 14.07 24.31 -3.22
N ALA A 70 15.30 24.47 -3.68
CA ALA A 70 15.61 24.68 -5.10
C ALA A 70 15.10 23.50 -5.97
N ALA A 71 15.30 22.26 -5.52
CA ALA A 71 14.81 21.07 -6.19
C ALA A 71 13.28 21.04 -6.25
N LYS A 72 12.58 21.42 -5.17
CA LYS A 72 11.11 21.52 -5.15
C LYS A 72 10.59 22.60 -6.10
N MET A 73 11.27 23.74 -6.17
CA MET A 73 10.91 24.83 -7.09
C MET A 73 11.10 24.41 -8.56
N ALA A 74 12.24 23.80 -8.90
CA ALA A 74 12.47 23.23 -10.22
C ALA A 74 11.45 22.13 -10.55
N LEU A 75 11.19 21.20 -9.62
CA LEU A 75 10.21 20.12 -9.78
C LEU A 75 8.80 20.67 -10.05
N ALA A 76 8.41 21.75 -9.36
CA ALA A 76 7.11 22.38 -9.57
C ALA A 76 6.91 22.88 -11.02
N GLN A 77 7.99 23.22 -11.73
CA GLN A 77 7.93 23.68 -13.13
C GLN A 77 7.97 22.54 -14.16
N VAL A 78 8.23 21.30 -13.75
CA VAL A 78 8.32 20.17 -14.66
C VAL A 78 6.93 19.88 -15.26
N PRO A 79 6.77 19.87 -16.60
CA PRO A 79 5.52 19.44 -17.23
C PRO A 79 5.22 17.98 -16.91
N LEU A 80 3.96 17.61 -16.63
CA LEU A 80 3.62 16.19 -16.40
C LEU A 80 4.02 15.29 -17.58
N ARG A 81 3.97 15.82 -18.81
CA ARG A 81 4.43 15.11 -20.02
C ARG A 81 5.90 14.69 -19.99
N ALA A 82 6.76 15.32 -19.19
CA ALA A 82 8.17 14.95 -19.09
C ALA A 82 8.34 13.52 -18.57
N PHE A 83 7.50 13.11 -17.62
CA PHE A 83 7.50 11.76 -17.02
C PHE A 83 7.15 10.63 -18.00
N LEU A 84 6.61 10.95 -19.19
CA LEU A 84 6.35 9.98 -20.26
C LEU A 84 7.54 9.83 -21.22
N ASN A 85 8.50 10.75 -21.18
CA ASN A 85 9.64 10.82 -22.10
C ASN A 85 10.97 10.48 -21.42
N GLU A 86 11.03 10.59 -20.09
CA GLU A 86 12.21 10.31 -19.29
C GLU A 86 11.85 9.32 -18.18
N ALA A 87 12.33 8.08 -18.31
CA ALA A 87 12.11 7.03 -17.31
C ALA A 87 13.22 7.06 -16.25
N VAL A 88 12.84 6.99 -14.97
CA VAL A 88 13.81 6.94 -13.85
C VAL A 88 14.62 5.64 -13.81
N ILE A 89 14.08 4.57 -14.40
CA ILE A 89 14.74 3.29 -14.67
C ILE A 89 14.43 2.91 -16.14
N PRO A 90 15.42 2.57 -16.98
CA PRO A 90 15.20 2.31 -18.40
C PRO A 90 14.19 1.19 -18.69
N TYR A 91 13.35 1.38 -19.71
CA TYR A 91 12.29 0.45 -20.12
C TYR A 91 12.83 -0.95 -20.45
N GLU A 92 14.03 -1.04 -21.04
CA GLU A 92 14.66 -2.29 -21.49
C GLU A 92 15.04 -3.21 -20.35
N ILE A 93 15.26 -2.69 -19.14
CA ILE A 93 15.87 -3.44 -18.03
C ILE A 93 14.92 -3.64 -16.84
N ASP A 94 13.70 -3.12 -16.92
CA ASP A 94 12.78 -3.11 -15.78
C ASP A 94 11.30 -3.32 -16.19
N GLU A 95 10.73 -4.46 -15.81
CA GLU A 95 9.36 -4.86 -16.12
C GLU A 95 8.31 -3.97 -15.48
N VAL A 96 8.64 -3.33 -14.35
CA VAL A 96 7.76 -2.38 -13.68
C VAL A 96 7.66 -1.08 -14.51
N THR A 97 8.77 -0.58 -15.05
CA THR A 97 8.77 0.54 -16.01
C THR A 97 7.99 0.17 -17.26
N ARG A 98 8.15 -1.06 -17.79
CA ARG A 98 7.36 -1.52 -18.94
C ARG A 98 5.87 -1.50 -18.63
N LEU A 99 5.46 -2.07 -17.50
CA LEU A 99 4.08 -2.04 -17.01
C LEU A 99 3.54 -0.61 -16.93
N ILE A 100 4.27 0.32 -16.31
CA ILE A 100 3.86 1.71 -16.13
C ILE A 100 3.64 2.41 -17.47
N ILE A 101 4.58 2.27 -18.42
CA ILE A 101 4.52 2.93 -19.71
C ILE A 101 3.44 2.30 -20.61
N ASP A 102 3.36 0.98 -20.64
CA ASP A 102 2.47 0.25 -21.55
C ASP A 102 0.99 0.35 -21.12
N ASP A 103 0.70 0.44 -19.82
CA ASP A 103 -0.66 0.58 -19.30
C ASP A 103 -1.13 2.05 -19.18
N HIS A 104 -0.27 3.03 -19.45
CA HIS A 104 -0.64 4.45 -19.36
C HIS A 104 -1.71 4.83 -20.39
N SER A 105 -2.82 5.43 -19.92
CA SER A 105 -3.91 5.89 -20.79
C SER A 105 -3.76 7.36 -21.18
N GLY A 106 -3.36 7.60 -22.43
CA GLY A 106 -3.30 8.96 -23.01
C GLY A 106 -4.65 9.68 -23.03
N GLN A 107 -5.77 8.95 -23.09
CA GLN A 107 -7.12 9.52 -23.02
C GLN A 107 -7.44 10.04 -21.61
N ALA A 108 -7.16 9.24 -20.57
CA ALA A 108 -7.35 9.66 -19.18
C ALA A 108 -6.42 10.82 -18.81
N PHE A 109 -5.19 10.82 -19.36
CA PHE A 109 -4.21 11.86 -19.12
C PHE A 109 -4.56 13.21 -19.77
N ALA A 110 -5.38 13.22 -20.84
CA ALA A 110 -5.63 14.41 -21.65
C ALA A 110 -6.07 15.63 -20.83
N GLU A 111 -6.96 15.43 -19.84
CA GLU A 111 -7.52 16.46 -18.95
C GLU A 111 -6.42 17.25 -18.22
N ILE A 112 -5.38 16.58 -17.76
CA ILE A 112 -4.30 17.16 -16.94
C ILE A 112 -2.97 17.29 -17.69
N SER A 113 -2.90 16.83 -18.95
CA SER A 113 -1.65 16.73 -19.70
C SER A 113 -0.92 18.05 -19.96
N HIS A 114 -1.58 19.18 -19.76
CA HIS A 114 -1.04 20.53 -19.95
C HIS A 114 -0.43 21.10 -18.66
N LEU A 115 -0.63 20.43 -17.51
CA LEU A 115 -0.18 20.92 -16.21
C LEU A 115 1.30 20.64 -15.98
N THR A 116 1.92 21.51 -15.18
CA THR A 116 3.17 21.21 -14.47
C THR A 116 2.89 20.40 -13.20
N VAL A 117 3.92 19.88 -12.52
CA VAL A 117 3.74 19.22 -11.21
C VAL A 117 3.14 20.20 -10.20
N GLY A 118 3.56 21.47 -10.21
CA GLY A 118 3.03 22.52 -9.35
C GLY A 118 1.54 22.82 -9.64
N ASP A 119 1.17 22.92 -10.92
CA ASP A 119 -0.23 23.12 -11.30
C ASP A 119 -1.08 21.87 -11.03
N PHE A 120 -0.49 20.67 -11.14
CA PHE A 120 -1.16 19.43 -10.76
C PHE A 120 -1.46 19.39 -9.26
N ARG A 121 -0.52 19.82 -8.40
CA ARG A 121 -0.79 20.02 -6.97
C ARG A 121 -1.98 20.96 -6.76
N ASN A 122 -1.99 22.11 -7.44
CA ASN A 122 -3.08 23.08 -7.32
C ASN A 122 -4.41 22.50 -7.79
N TRP A 123 -4.41 21.75 -8.90
CA TRP A 123 -5.58 21.05 -9.42
C TRP A 123 -6.12 20.02 -8.41
N LEU A 124 -5.26 19.20 -7.79
CA LEU A 124 -5.68 18.23 -6.76
C LEU A 124 -6.33 18.91 -5.54
N LEU A 125 -5.79 20.06 -5.14
CA LEU A 125 -6.26 20.78 -3.96
C LEU A 125 -7.50 21.64 -4.20
N ALA A 126 -7.78 22.03 -5.45
CA ALA A 126 -8.95 22.82 -5.81
C ALA A 126 -10.28 22.18 -5.37
N ASP A 127 -11.22 23.00 -4.91
CA ASP A 127 -12.55 22.55 -4.47
C ASP A 127 -13.38 21.98 -5.64
N THR A 128 -13.05 22.37 -6.87
CA THR A 128 -13.68 21.87 -8.10
C THR A 128 -13.24 20.47 -8.49
N THR A 129 -12.13 19.98 -7.92
CA THR A 129 -11.60 18.65 -8.22
C THR A 129 -12.17 17.64 -7.25
N ASP A 130 -13.19 16.91 -7.71
CA ASP A 130 -13.93 15.93 -6.93
C ASP A 130 -13.44 14.49 -7.18
N SER A 131 -14.06 13.53 -6.49
CA SER A 131 -13.73 12.10 -6.64
C SER A 131 -13.89 11.62 -8.08
N ALA A 132 -14.88 12.12 -8.83
CA ALA A 132 -15.12 11.72 -10.20
C ALA A 132 -13.97 12.18 -11.12
N ALA A 133 -13.46 13.40 -10.94
CA ALA A 133 -12.29 13.90 -11.65
C ALA A 133 -11.04 13.06 -11.35
N LEU A 134 -10.77 12.76 -10.07
CA LEU A 134 -9.63 11.94 -9.68
C LEU A 134 -9.71 10.51 -10.24
N ILE A 135 -10.91 9.92 -10.31
CA ILE A 135 -11.13 8.61 -10.94
C ILE A 135 -10.85 8.68 -12.44
N ARG A 136 -11.36 9.69 -13.15
CA ARG A 136 -11.21 9.83 -14.61
C ARG A 136 -9.73 9.90 -15.04
N VAL A 137 -8.89 10.60 -14.27
CA VAL A 137 -7.48 10.80 -14.62
C VAL A 137 -6.57 9.67 -14.16
N SER A 138 -7.01 8.79 -13.25
CA SER A 138 -6.16 7.83 -12.54
C SER A 138 -5.35 6.90 -13.47
N ALA A 139 -5.95 6.46 -14.59
CA ALA A 139 -5.26 5.63 -15.59
C ALA A 139 -4.23 6.39 -16.45
N GLY A 140 -4.28 7.73 -16.44
CA GLY A 140 -3.32 8.61 -17.09
C GLY A 140 -2.21 9.10 -16.16
N LEU A 141 -2.18 8.67 -14.91
CA LEU A 141 -1.12 9.01 -13.96
C LEU A 141 -0.06 7.90 -13.96
N THR A 142 1.21 8.29 -14.11
CA THR A 142 2.33 7.41 -13.79
C THR A 142 2.70 7.54 -12.31
N PRO A 143 3.31 6.51 -11.70
CA PRO A 143 3.86 6.59 -10.35
C PRO A 143 4.77 7.79 -10.13
N GLU A 144 5.65 8.11 -11.08
CA GLU A 144 6.62 9.19 -10.95
C GLU A 144 5.94 10.57 -10.92
N MET A 145 4.83 10.78 -11.67
CA MET A 145 4.03 12.00 -11.55
C MET A 145 3.42 12.15 -10.15
N VAL A 146 2.93 11.05 -9.60
CA VAL A 146 2.27 11.00 -8.29
C VAL A 146 3.29 11.15 -7.15
N ALA A 147 4.46 10.53 -7.27
CA ALA A 147 5.58 10.75 -6.37
C ALA A 147 6.06 12.20 -6.42
N ALA A 148 6.20 12.78 -7.62
CA ALA A 148 6.62 14.16 -7.80
C ALA A 148 5.72 15.16 -7.07
N VAL A 149 4.40 15.03 -7.23
CA VAL A 149 3.46 15.96 -6.59
C VAL A 149 3.43 15.80 -5.07
N SER A 150 3.58 14.58 -4.55
CA SER A 150 3.62 14.33 -3.09
C SER A 150 4.76 15.09 -2.40
N LYS A 151 5.93 15.21 -3.06
CA LYS A 151 7.12 15.91 -2.56
C LYS A 151 6.90 17.43 -2.41
N LEU A 152 5.93 17.99 -3.15
CA LEU A 152 5.54 19.40 -3.09
C LEU A 152 4.40 19.67 -2.08
N MET A 153 3.83 18.63 -1.48
CA MET A 153 2.66 18.71 -0.62
C MET A 153 3.07 18.69 0.86
N ARG A 154 2.44 19.56 1.66
CA ARG A 154 2.50 19.46 3.13
C ARG A 154 1.61 18.31 3.60
N ASN A 155 1.72 17.90 4.87
CA ASN A 155 0.91 16.81 5.42
C ASN A 155 -0.60 17.05 5.25
N GLN A 156 -1.07 18.27 5.52
CA GLN A 156 -2.49 18.64 5.32
C GLN A 156 -2.94 18.50 3.86
N ASP A 157 -2.04 18.78 2.90
CA ASP A 157 -2.35 18.68 1.47
C ASP A 157 -2.52 17.20 1.11
N LEU A 158 -1.60 16.34 1.57
CA LEU A 158 -1.67 14.88 1.36
C LEU A 158 -2.97 14.30 1.92
N ILE A 159 -3.32 14.67 3.16
CA ILE A 159 -4.55 14.24 3.83
C ILE A 159 -5.79 14.69 3.05
N LEU A 160 -5.85 15.98 2.69
CA LEU A 160 -7.01 16.55 2.00
C LEU A 160 -7.22 15.92 0.62
N ALA A 161 -6.15 15.76 -0.16
CA ALA A 161 -6.25 15.19 -1.49
C ALA A 161 -6.55 13.68 -1.46
N ALA A 162 -5.96 12.92 -0.53
CA ALA A 162 -6.26 11.50 -0.35
C ALA A 162 -7.73 11.27 0.02
N LYS A 163 -8.27 12.11 0.92
CA LYS A 163 -9.67 12.04 1.35
C LYS A 163 -10.66 12.16 0.20
N LYS A 164 -10.33 12.94 -0.84
CA LYS A 164 -11.16 13.12 -2.05
C LYS A 164 -11.21 11.88 -2.93
N ARG A 165 -10.35 10.88 -2.73
CA ARG A 165 -10.28 9.67 -3.57
C ARG A 165 -10.56 8.38 -2.78
N PRO A 166 -11.82 8.09 -2.41
CA PRO A 166 -12.17 6.75 -1.91
C PRO A 166 -11.86 5.68 -2.95
N VAL A 167 -11.34 4.53 -2.52
CA VAL A 167 -11.10 3.35 -3.37
C VAL A 167 -11.82 2.17 -2.70
N ILE A 168 -12.84 1.65 -3.37
CA ILE A 168 -13.76 0.65 -2.80
C ILE A 168 -13.52 -0.69 -3.47
N THR A 169 -13.25 -1.72 -2.68
CA THR A 169 -13.00 -3.11 -3.13
C THR A 169 -13.92 -4.08 -2.40
N ARG A 170 -14.15 -5.26 -3.00
CA ARG A 170 -15.15 -6.24 -2.55
C ARG A 170 -14.67 -7.67 -2.71
N PHE A 171 -14.77 -8.43 -1.62
CA PHE A 171 -14.63 -9.89 -1.63
C PHE A 171 -15.77 -10.56 -0.84
N ARG A 172 -15.66 -10.65 0.49
CA ARG A 172 -16.79 -10.97 1.39
C ARG A 172 -17.34 -9.74 2.11
N ASN A 173 -16.49 -8.74 2.31
CA ASN A 173 -16.84 -7.41 2.80
C ASN A 173 -16.62 -6.36 1.73
N THR A 174 -17.34 -5.23 1.85
CA THR A 174 -17.07 -4.01 1.09
C THR A 174 -16.15 -3.09 1.89
N ILE A 175 -14.93 -2.85 1.40
CA ILE A 175 -13.87 -2.10 2.10
C ILE A 175 -13.63 -0.75 1.41
N GLY A 176 -13.29 0.29 2.19
CA GLY A 176 -12.89 1.61 1.67
C GLY A 176 -14.04 2.61 1.43
N LEU A 177 -15.24 2.30 1.93
CA LEU A 177 -16.38 3.23 1.93
C LEU A 177 -16.08 4.47 2.79
N PRO A 178 -16.45 5.69 2.36
CA PRO A 178 -16.39 6.86 3.24
C PRO A 178 -17.15 6.64 4.55
N GLY A 179 -16.60 7.12 5.67
CA GLY A 179 -17.19 6.91 7.00
C GLY A 179 -16.97 5.50 7.57
N HIS A 180 -16.12 4.68 6.95
CA HIS A 180 -15.81 3.34 7.39
C HIS A 180 -14.29 3.17 7.52
N LEU A 181 -13.86 2.32 8.46
CA LEU A 181 -12.48 1.89 8.63
C LEU A 181 -12.46 0.41 8.94
N SER A 182 -11.76 -0.36 8.11
CA SER A 182 -11.58 -1.79 8.33
C SER A 182 -10.27 -2.10 9.05
N VAL A 183 -10.21 -3.30 9.64
CA VAL A 183 -9.03 -3.74 10.41
C VAL A 183 -8.64 -5.14 9.98
N ARG A 184 -7.36 -5.32 9.64
CA ARG A 184 -6.74 -6.64 9.52
C ARG A 184 -6.51 -7.17 10.93
N LEU A 185 -7.12 -8.30 11.26
CA LEU A 185 -6.80 -9.02 12.48
C LEU A 185 -5.55 -9.87 12.21
N GLN A 186 -4.47 -9.65 12.95
CA GLN A 186 -3.21 -10.36 12.80
C GLN A 186 -2.89 -11.20 14.05
N PRO A 187 -3.26 -12.49 14.06
CA PRO A 187 -3.07 -13.35 15.22
C PRO A 187 -1.78 -14.17 15.06
N ASN A 188 -0.64 -13.51 14.86
CA ASN A 188 0.65 -14.20 14.71
C ASN A 188 1.02 -14.95 16.01
N HIS A 189 1.73 -16.08 15.88
CA HIS A 189 2.26 -16.83 17.02
C HIS A 189 3.71 -17.25 16.73
N PRO A 190 4.67 -17.16 17.68
CA PRO A 190 6.10 -17.43 17.44
C PRO A 190 6.44 -18.84 16.93
N THR A 191 5.49 -19.77 17.01
CA THR A 191 5.66 -21.19 16.63
C THR A 191 4.49 -21.72 15.81
N ASP A 192 3.63 -20.84 15.28
CA ASP A 192 2.39 -21.21 14.60
C ASP A 192 1.48 -22.15 15.41
N ASP A 193 1.42 -21.97 16.74
CA ASP A 193 0.53 -22.79 17.57
C ASP A 193 -0.94 -22.45 17.27
N VAL A 194 -1.64 -23.43 16.72
CA VAL A 194 -3.03 -23.31 16.26
C VAL A 194 -3.95 -22.80 17.37
N LYS A 195 -3.73 -23.20 18.64
CA LYS A 195 -4.57 -22.75 19.76
C LYS A 195 -4.28 -21.32 20.17
N GLY A 196 -3.01 -20.92 20.19
CA GLY A 196 -2.59 -19.54 20.44
C GLY A 196 -3.14 -18.59 19.38
N ILE A 197 -3.04 -18.97 18.10
CA ILE A 197 -3.63 -18.23 16.98
C ILE A 197 -5.14 -18.14 17.12
N ALA A 198 -5.83 -19.24 17.39
CA ALA A 198 -7.28 -19.27 17.60
C ALA A 198 -7.73 -18.35 18.74
N ALA A 199 -7.00 -18.34 19.86
CA ALA A 199 -7.31 -17.47 21.00
C ALA A 199 -7.17 -15.98 20.64
N SER A 200 -6.07 -15.61 19.95
CA SER A 200 -5.85 -14.24 19.47
C SER A 200 -6.89 -13.81 18.43
N MET A 201 -7.29 -14.73 17.54
CA MET A 201 -8.35 -14.51 16.57
C MET A 201 -9.69 -14.22 17.24
N LEU A 202 -10.07 -15.01 18.24
CA LEU A 202 -11.28 -14.79 19.01
C LEU A 202 -11.25 -13.45 19.75
N ASP A 203 -10.14 -13.13 20.41
CA ASP A 203 -9.98 -11.87 21.13
C ASP A 203 -10.22 -10.67 20.19
N GLY A 204 -9.50 -10.60 19.06
CA GLY A 204 -9.67 -9.50 18.11
C GLY A 204 -11.07 -9.40 17.50
N LEU A 205 -11.75 -10.53 17.25
CA LEU A 205 -13.14 -10.55 16.79
C LEU A 205 -14.09 -9.96 17.84
N MET A 206 -13.83 -10.19 19.13
CA MET A 206 -14.61 -9.58 20.22
C MET A 206 -14.43 -8.06 20.31
N TYR A 207 -13.34 -7.51 19.76
CA TYR A 207 -13.15 -6.06 19.57
C TYR A 207 -13.74 -5.54 18.24
N GLY A 208 -14.31 -6.43 17.41
CA GLY A 208 -14.81 -6.10 16.08
C GLY A 208 -13.70 -5.77 15.09
N CYS A 209 -12.55 -6.44 15.22
CA CYS A 209 -11.49 -6.45 14.21
C CYS A 209 -11.68 -7.65 13.26
N GLY A 210 -11.02 -7.61 12.10
CA GLY A 210 -11.06 -8.71 11.13
C GLY A 210 -11.99 -8.48 9.95
N ASP A 211 -12.59 -7.30 9.81
CA ASP A 211 -13.43 -6.98 8.66
C ASP A 211 -12.62 -6.70 7.38
N ALA A 212 -11.34 -6.29 7.51
CA ALA A 212 -10.45 -6.24 6.35
C ALA A 212 -9.97 -7.64 5.94
N MET A 213 -9.60 -8.47 6.90
CA MET A 213 -9.24 -9.89 6.76
C MET A 213 -8.77 -10.44 8.13
N ILE A 214 -8.69 -11.76 8.24
CA ILE A 214 -7.90 -12.46 9.27
C ILE A 214 -6.62 -12.97 8.60
N GLY A 215 -5.47 -12.40 8.98
CA GLY A 215 -4.18 -12.59 8.30
C GLY A 215 -3.08 -13.07 9.20
N ILE A 216 -2.54 -14.26 8.95
CA ILE A 216 -1.43 -14.83 9.72
C ILE A 216 -0.14 -14.73 8.91
N ASN A 217 0.88 -14.11 9.47
CA ASN A 217 2.25 -14.32 9.02
C ASN A 217 2.73 -15.62 9.65
N PRO A 218 3.00 -16.69 8.87
CA PRO A 218 3.43 -17.94 9.44
C PRO A 218 4.92 -17.85 9.86
N ALA A 219 5.25 -18.42 11.02
CA ALA A 219 6.63 -18.64 11.43
C ALA A 219 7.31 -19.77 10.61
N SER A 220 6.52 -20.65 9.97
CA SER A 220 6.97 -21.73 9.10
C SER A 220 6.52 -21.57 7.65
N ASP A 221 7.46 -21.68 6.71
CA ASP A 221 7.15 -21.78 5.26
C ASP A 221 6.68 -23.18 4.81
N SER A 222 6.33 -24.06 5.74
CA SER A 222 5.84 -25.39 5.41
C SER A 222 4.43 -25.33 4.81
N LEU A 223 4.29 -25.85 3.59
CA LEU A 223 2.99 -25.95 2.92
C LEU A 223 1.92 -26.68 3.75
N SER A 224 2.31 -27.67 4.56
CA SER A 224 1.36 -28.38 5.44
C SER A 224 0.88 -27.50 6.60
N ALA A 225 1.78 -26.70 7.19
CA ALA A 225 1.44 -25.76 8.25
C ALA A 225 0.52 -24.67 7.72
N ILE A 226 0.89 -24.06 6.59
CA ILE A 226 0.07 -23.06 5.87
C ILE A 226 -1.33 -23.61 5.57
N THR A 227 -1.43 -24.82 5.03
CA THR A 227 -2.73 -25.45 4.72
C THR A 227 -3.55 -25.69 5.99
N THR A 228 -2.92 -26.09 7.09
CA THR A 228 -3.59 -26.30 8.37
C THR A 228 -4.20 -25.01 8.90
N LEU A 229 -3.47 -23.88 8.81
CA LEU A 229 -3.96 -22.57 9.21
C LEU A 229 -5.11 -22.09 8.32
N LEU A 230 -5.01 -22.27 7.01
CA LEU A 230 -6.08 -21.93 6.06
C LEU A 230 -7.38 -22.70 6.35
N VAL A 231 -7.28 -24.01 6.56
CA VAL A 231 -8.43 -24.86 6.90
C VAL A 231 -9.03 -24.47 8.25
N MET A 232 -8.19 -24.22 9.27
CA MET A 232 -8.66 -23.79 10.59
C MET A 232 -9.50 -22.50 10.51
N ILE A 233 -9.02 -21.47 9.79
CA ILE A 233 -9.78 -20.22 9.66
C ILE A 233 -11.06 -20.46 8.86
N ASP A 234 -11.01 -21.24 7.79
CA ASP A 234 -12.20 -21.49 6.96
C ASP A 234 -13.28 -22.29 7.70
N ASP A 235 -12.89 -23.31 8.48
CA ASP A 235 -13.82 -24.08 9.32
C ASP A 235 -14.50 -23.19 10.36
N PHE A 236 -13.74 -22.31 11.03
CA PHE A 236 -14.28 -21.31 11.94
C PHE A 236 -15.26 -20.36 11.24
N ARG A 237 -14.84 -19.80 10.09
CA ARG A 237 -15.63 -18.88 9.28
C ARG A 237 -16.94 -19.51 8.84
N GLN A 238 -16.92 -20.76 8.37
CA GLN A 238 -18.11 -21.49 7.95
C GLN A 238 -19.03 -21.78 9.14
N ARG A 239 -18.48 -22.23 10.27
CA ARG A 239 -19.25 -22.58 11.48
C ARG A 239 -20.04 -21.39 12.05
N TYR A 240 -19.43 -20.21 12.06
CA TYR A 240 -20.04 -19.00 12.62
C TYR A 240 -20.52 -18.01 11.56
N GLU A 241 -20.53 -18.43 10.29
CA GLU A 241 -20.93 -17.60 9.13
C GLU A 241 -20.26 -16.21 9.12
N VAL A 242 -18.99 -16.14 9.53
CA VAL A 242 -18.28 -14.86 9.65
C VAL A 242 -18.05 -14.29 8.25
N PRO A 243 -18.54 -13.07 7.94
CA PRO A 243 -18.30 -12.43 6.66
C PRO A 243 -16.89 -11.83 6.69
N THR A 244 -15.86 -12.66 6.61
CA THR A 244 -14.47 -12.22 6.54
C THR A 244 -13.66 -13.17 5.67
N GLN A 245 -12.56 -12.67 5.13
CA GLN A 245 -11.63 -13.42 4.29
C GLN A 245 -10.38 -13.80 5.08
N SER A 246 -9.89 -15.01 4.81
CA SER A 246 -8.64 -15.53 5.37
C SER A 246 -7.44 -15.25 4.47
N CYS A 247 -6.28 -15.08 5.09
CA CYS A 247 -5.00 -15.04 4.40
C CYS A 247 -3.90 -15.62 5.28
N VAL A 248 -3.02 -16.44 4.70
CA VAL A 248 -1.74 -16.79 5.31
C VAL A 248 -0.67 -16.14 4.43
N LEU A 249 0.10 -15.23 5.01
CA LEU A 249 1.05 -14.36 4.33
C LEU A 249 2.37 -15.08 4.03
N THR A 250 2.28 -16.13 3.21
CA THR A 250 3.43 -16.86 2.68
C THR A 250 3.82 -16.33 1.29
N HIS A 251 5.01 -16.69 0.81
CA HIS A 251 5.36 -16.49 -0.60
C HIS A 251 4.30 -17.08 -1.54
N VAL A 252 3.99 -16.36 -2.62
CA VAL A 252 2.87 -16.62 -3.53
C VAL A 252 2.88 -18.02 -4.15
N THR A 253 4.06 -18.61 -4.37
CA THR A 253 4.19 -19.98 -4.88
C THR A 253 3.64 -21.04 -3.92
N ASN A 254 3.79 -20.84 -2.60
CA ASN A 254 3.19 -21.73 -1.61
C ASN A 254 1.66 -21.61 -1.63
N THR A 255 1.13 -20.40 -1.84
CA THR A 255 -0.30 -20.18 -2.01
C THR A 255 -0.84 -20.91 -3.24
N ILE A 256 -0.17 -20.79 -4.40
CA ILE A 256 -0.54 -21.55 -5.62
C ILE A 256 -0.53 -23.05 -5.33
N ALA A 257 0.54 -23.58 -4.73
CA ALA A 257 0.65 -24.99 -4.38
C ALA A 257 -0.43 -25.46 -3.37
N ALA A 258 -0.87 -24.58 -2.47
CA ALA A 258 -1.97 -24.87 -1.55
C ALA A 258 -3.30 -24.94 -2.30
N ILE A 259 -3.55 -24.02 -3.23
CA ILE A 259 -4.74 -24.01 -4.11
C ILE A 259 -4.81 -25.29 -4.94
N GLU A 260 -3.69 -25.72 -5.55
CA GLU A 260 -3.61 -26.96 -6.32
C GLU A 260 -3.96 -28.21 -5.48
N LYS A 261 -3.71 -28.15 -4.17
CA LYS A 261 -4.09 -29.20 -3.20
C LYS A 261 -5.50 -29.04 -2.63
N GLY A 262 -6.26 -28.05 -3.08
CA GLY A 262 -7.64 -27.80 -2.67
C GLY A 262 -7.79 -27.03 -1.35
N ALA A 263 -6.74 -26.31 -0.90
CA ALA A 263 -6.83 -25.49 0.31
C ALA A 263 -7.81 -24.31 0.12
N PRO A 264 -8.54 -23.89 1.18
CA PRO A 264 -9.55 -22.84 1.11
C PRO A 264 -8.94 -21.44 1.18
N VAL A 265 -8.17 -21.06 0.15
CA VAL A 265 -7.55 -19.73 0.05
C VAL A 265 -8.59 -18.68 -0.34
N ASP A 266 -8.79 -17.67 0.50
CA ASP A 266 -9.62 -16.51 0.15
C ASP A 266 -8.79 -15.41 -0.53
N LEU A 267 -7.70 -14.94 0.11
CA LEU A 267 -6.80 -13.93 -0.45
C LEU A 267 -5.41 -14.49 -0.79
N VAL A 268 -4.83 -13.98 -1.87
CA VAL A 268 -3.48 -14.34 -2.32
C VAL A 268 -2.53 -13.20 -1.97
N PHE A 269 -1.66 -13.45 -0.99
CA PHE A 269 -0.65 -12.49 -0.52
C PHE A 269 0.64 -12.53 -1.33
N GLN A 270 1.28 -11.37 -1.49
CA GLN A 270 2.69 -11.26 -1.84
C GLN A 270 3.27 -9.89 -1.45
N SER A 271 4.49 -9.85 -0.90
CA SER A 271 5.27 -8.61 -0.84
C SER A 271 5.77 -8.23 -2.23
N ILE A 272 5.62 -6.97 -2.62
CA ILE A 272 6.00 -6.45 -3.94
C ILE A 272 6.86 -5.18 -3.81
N ALA A 273 7.56 -4.84 -4.88
CA ALA A 273 8.44 -3.68 -4.97
C ALA A 273 8.27 -2.93 -6.30
N GLY A 274 8.80 -1.71 -6.36
CA GLY A 274 8.74 -0.82 -7.51
C GLY A 274 9.79 -1.04 -8.61
N THR A 275 10.63 -2.07 -8.49
CA THR A 275 11.64 -2.43 -9.50
C THR A 275 11.66 -3.94 -9.77
N GLU A 276 11.99 -4.32 -11.00
CA GLU A 276 12.16 -5.71 -11.43
C GLU A 276 13.23 -6.41 -10.59
N LYS A 277 14.36 -5.74 -10.31
CA LYS A 277 15.44 -6.31 -9.51
C LYS A 277 14.98 -6.60 -8.06
N ALA A 278 14.19 -5.71 -7.45
CA ALA A 278 13.68 -5.93 -6.10
C ALA A 278 12.64 -7.06 -6.07
N ASN A 279 11.67 -7.07 -6.99
CA ASN A 279 10.71 -8.17 -7.10
C ASN A 279 11.41 -9.52 -7.35
N SER A 280 12.43 -9.54 -8.21
CA SER A 280 13.23 -10.75 -8.47
C SER A 280 13.97 -11.23 -7.21
N SER A 281 14.44 -10.31 -6.36
CA SER A 281 15.07 -10.67 -5.08
C SER A 281 14.09 -11.33 -4.10
N PHE A 282 12.79 -11.02 -4.23
CA PHE A 282 11.72 -11.68 -3.49
C PHE A 282 11.26 -12.99 -4.14
N GLY A 283 11.80 -13.36 -5.31
CA GLY A 283 11.35 -14.53 -6.07
C GLY A 283 10.09 -14.30 -6.91
N VAL A 284 9.76 -13.03 -7.20
CA VAL A 284 8.50 -12.62 -7.83
C VAL A 284 8.74 -12.00 -9.21
N SER A 285 7.78 -12.22 -10.13
CA SER A 285 7.66 -11.51 -11.40
C SER A 285 6.21 -11.18 -11.68
N LEU A 286 5.94 -10.22 -12.58
CA LEU A 286 4.56 -9.91 -13.01
C LEU A 286 3.82 -11.13 -13.58
N ALA A 287 4.53 -12.04 -14.25
CA ALA A 287 3.94 -13.26 -14.79
C ALA A 287 3.49 -14.21 -13.66
N LEU A 288 4.31 -14.38 -12.61
CA LEU A 288 3.95 -15.20 -11.45
C LEU A 288 2.76 -14.59 -10.68
N LEU A 289 2.72 -13.27 -10.53
CA LEU A 289 1.58 -12.59 -9.91
C LEU A 289 0.29 -12.78 -10.70
N GLN A 290 0.36 -12.79 -12.04
CA GLN A 290 -0.78 -13.09 -12.91
C GLN A 290 -1.27 -14.53 -12.70
N GLU A 291 -0.36 -15.51 -12.67
CA GLU A 291 -0.68 -16.91 -12.40
C GLU A 291 -1.38 -17.07 -11.04
N ALA A 292 -0.84 -16.42 -10.01
CA ALA A 292 -1.40 -16.48 -8.67
C ALA A 292 -2.80 -15.85 -8.57
N HIS A 293 -3.00 -14.73 -9.25
CA HIS A 293 -4.30 -14.07 -9.35
C HIS A 293 -5.33 -14.97 -10.05
N GLU A 294 -4.96 -15.62 -11.15
CA GLU A 294 -5.81 -16.58 -11.85
C GLU A 294 -6.12 -17.82 -11.00
N ALA A 295 -5.13 -18.34 -10.26
CA ALA A 295 -5.31 -19.44 -9.32
C ALA A 295 -6.32 -19.08 -8.22
N GLY A 296 -6.20 -17.90 -7.61
CA GLY A 296 -7.17 -17.41 -6.63
C GLY A 296 -8.58 -17.27 -7.21
N LEU A 297 -8.71 -16.68 -8.40
CA LEU A 297 -10.00 -16.51 -9.08
C LEU A 297 -10.67 -17.84 -9.42
N SER A 298 -9.88 -18.88 -9.70
CA SER A 298 -10.38 -20.21 -10.04
C SER A 298 -11.24 -20.83 -8.93
N LEU A 299 -11.00 -20.44 -7.67
CA LEU A 299 -11.72 -20.95 -6.50
C LEU A 299 -13.13 -20.35 -6.35
N LYS A 300 -13.39 -19.16 -6.92
CA LYS A 300 -14.72 -18.48 -6.91
C LYS A 300 -15.30 -18.34 -5.50
N ARG A 301 -14.47 -17.90 -4.54
CA ARG A 301 -14.83 -17.88 -3.12
C ARG A 301 -15.44 -16.57 -2.61
N GLY A 302 -15.34 -15.50 -3.40
CA GLY A 302 -15.94 -14.20 -3.08
C GLY A 302 -17.47 -14.25 -3.12
N THR A 303 -18.13 -13.53 -2.20
CA THR A 303 -19.59 -13.52 -2.06
C THR A 303 -20.23 -12.16 -2.38
N VAL A 304 -19.45 -11.09 -2.27
CA VAL A 304 -19.84 -9.70 -2.58
C VAL A 304 -19.10 -9.18 -3.81
N GLY A 305 -17.84 -9.58 -4.00
CA GLY A 305 -17.03 -9.27 -5.17
C GLY A 305 -15.92 -10.30 -5.36
N ASN A 306 -14.96 -10.01 -6.24
CA ASN A 306 -13.88 -10.94 -6.60
C ASN A 306 -12.48 -10.31 -6.49
N ASP A 307 -12.34 -9.14 -5.87
CA ASP A 307 -11.02 -8.56 -5.59
C ASP A 307 -10.34 -9.46 -4.53
N LEU A 308 -9.17 -10.04 -4.82
CA LEU A 308 -8.60 -11.08 -3.95
C LEU A 308 -7.09 -11.01 -3.72
N MET A 309 -6.38 -10.18 -4.49
CA MET A 309 -4.95 -10.00 -4.22
C MET A 309 -4.76 -9.16 -2.97
N TYR A 310 -3.73 -9.50 -2.21
CA TYR A 310 -3.26 -8.74 -1.07
C TYR A 310 -1.77 -8.46 -1.25
N PHE A 311 -1.39 -7.18 -1.28
CA PHE A 311 0.01 -6.80 -1.43
C PHE A 311 0.53 -5.99 -0.24
N GLU A 312 1.76 -6.29 0.15
CA GLU A 312 2.53 -5.43 1.04
C GLU A 312 3.67 -4.74 0.30
N THR A 313 3.89 -3.50 0.67
CA THR A 313 4.89 -2.57 0.15
C THR A 313 5.58 -1.89 1.34
N GLY A 314 6.58 -1.06 1.11
CA GLY A 314 7.27 -0.38 2.20
C GLY A 314 8.54 0.30 1.72
N GLN A 315 8.64 1.58 2.05
CA GLN A 315 9.82 2.37 1.75
C GLN A 315 11.08 1.74 2.36
N GLY A 316 12.12 1.61 1.52
CA GLY A 316 13.41 1.06 1.90
C GLY A 316 13.66 -0.34 1.35
N SER A 317 12.61 -1.05 0.91
CA SER A 317 12.71 -2.39 0.32
C SER A 317 13.71 -2.46 -0.84
N GLU A 318 13.63 -1.52 -1.78
CA GLU A 318 14.53 -1.48 -2.93
C GLU A 318 15.96 -1.10 -2.55
N LEU A 319 16.15 -0.28 -1.52
CA LEU A 319 17.50 0.05 -1.04
C LEU A 319 18.12 -1.18 -0.34
N SER A 320 17.35 -1.87 0.51
CA SER A 320 17.76 -3.10 1.19
C SER A 320 18.15 -4.20 0.19
N ALA A 321 17.47 -4.27 -0.95
CA ALA A 321 17.74 -5.25 -2.00
C ALA A 321 18.83 -4.81 -3.00
N ASP A 322 19.52 -3.68 -2.76
CA ASP A 322 20.45 -3.06 -3.72
C ASP A 322 19.81 -2.84 -5.11
N ALA A 323 18.51 -2.57 -5.13
CA ALA A 323 17.64 -2.60 -6.30
C ALA A 323 16.93 -1.26 -6.57
N HIS A 324 17.40 -0.17 -5.95
CA HIS A 324 16.79 1.15 -6.08
C HIS A 324 17.29 1.94 -7.31
N HIS A 325 18.37 1.53 -7.98
CA HIS A 325 18.90 2.17 -9.20
C HIS A 325 19.22 3.69 -9.07
N GLY A 326 19.54 4.15 -7.85
CA GLY A 326 19.73 5.57 -7.54
C GLY A 326 18.44 6.38 -7.47
N VAL A 327 17.28 5.73 -7.47
CA VAL A 327 15.96 6.33 -7.24
C VAL A 327 15.71 6.43 -5.74
N ASP A 328 15.00 7.48 -5.31
CA ASP A 328 14.62 7.69 -3.91
C ASP A 328 13.49 6.75 -3.45
N GLN A 329 13.40 6.54 -2.13
CA GLN A 329 12.46 5.61 -1.51
C GLN A 329 11.00 5.90 -1.88
N GLN A 330 10.56 7.18 -1.93
CA GLN A 330 9.16 7.47 -2.28
C GLN A 330 8.87 7.05 -3.71
N THR A 331 9.77 7.40 -4.64
CA THR A 331 9.53 7.13 -6.05
C THR A 331 9.50 5.62 -6.31
N CYS A 332 10.37 4.84 -5.66
CA CYS A 332 10.30 3.38 -5.70
C CYS A 332 8.99 2.83 -5.12
N GLU A 333 8.62 3.28 -3.93
CA GLU A 333 7.40 2.83 -3.24
C GLU A 333 6.14 3.05 -4.10
N VAL A 334 5.99 4.23 -4.70
CA VAL A 334 4.84 4.55 -5.55
C VAL A 334 4.81 3.71 -6.82
N ARG A 335 5.98 3.28 -7.33
CA ARG A 335 6.05 2.34 -8.47
C ARG A 335 5.55 0.95 -8.09
N GLY A 336 5.73 0.51 -6.84
CA GLY A 336 5.12 -0.72 -6.32
C GLY A 336 3.60 -0.70 -6.43
N TYR A 337 2.97 0.47 -6.28
CA TYR A 337 1.52 0.61 -6.43
C TYR A 337 1.03 0.40 -7.87
N ALA A 338 1.87 0.64 -8.89
CA ALA A 338 1.53 0.27 -10.27
C ALA A 338 1.47 -1.24 -10.47
N VAL A 339 2.39 -1.98 -9.83
CA VAL A 339 2.36 -3.45 -9.80
C VAL A 339 1.06 -3.91 -9.12
N ALA A 340 0.75 -3.38 -7.94
CA ALA A 340 -0.47 -3.75 -7.23
C ALA A 340 -1.74 -3.49 -8.06
N ARG A 341 -1.88 -2.29 -8.64
CA ARG A 341 -3.06 -1.88 -9.42
C ARG A 341 -3.38 -2.83 -10.58
N LYS A 342 -2.37 -3.49 -11.15
CA LYS A 342 -2.54 -4.42 -12.28
C LYS A 342 -3.41 -5.63 -11.94
N PHE A 343 -3.43 -6.06 -10.67
CA PHE A 343 -4.01 -7.35 -10.27
C PHE A 343 -5.25 -7.22 -9.38
N ASN A 344 -6.00 -6.12 -9.48
CA ASN A 344 -7.28 -5.90 -8.76
C ASN A 344 -7.26 -6.36 -7.29
N PRO A 345 -6.36 -5.80 -6.47
CA PRO A 345 -6.21 -6.22 -5.09
C PRO A 345 -7.45 -5.86 -4.29
N LEU A 346 -7.78 -6.70 -3.30
CA LEU A 346 -8.71 -6.30 -2.24
C LEU A 346 -8.03 -5.28 -1.32
N LEU A 347 -6.76 -5.53 -1.00
CA LEU A 347 -5.98 -4.82 0.01
C LEU A 347 -4.57 -4.54 -0.51
N VAL A 348 -4.06 -3.36 -0.22
CA VAL A 348 -2.64 -3.05 -0.29
C VAL A 348 -2.28 -2.21 0.92
N ASN A 349 -1.19 -2.52 1.62
CA ASN A 349 -0.64 -1.62 2.62
C ASN A 349 0.84 -1.39 2.41
N THR A 350 1.25 -0.17 2.71
CA THR A 350 2.64 0.11 3.10
C THR A 350 2.86 -0.43 4.51
N VAL A 351 4.06 -0.92 4.80
CA VAL A 351 4.50 -1.28 6.14
C VAL A 351 5.53 -0.24 6.60
N VAL A 352 5.04 0.86 7.18
CA VAL A 352 5.86 2.04 7.45
C VAL A 352 6.56 1.86 8.78
N GLY A 353 7.90 1.99 8.81
CA GLY A 353 8.68 1.91 10.05
C GLY A 353 9.10 0.48 10.45
N PHE A 354 8.75 -0.53 9.65
CA PHE A 354 9.04 -1.95 9.94
C PHE A 354 10.50 -2.35 9.73
N ILE A 355 11.17 -1.79 8.69
CA ILE A 355 12.51 -2.26 8.33
C ILE A 355 13.55 -1.77 9.35
N GLY A 356 13.51 -0.48 9.72
CA GLY A 356 14.43 0.08 10.70
C GLY A 356 14.77 1.56 10.48
N PRO A 357 15.50 2.16 11.45
CA PRO A 357 15.92 3.55 11.44
C PRO A 357 16.87 3.90 10.29
N GLU A 358 17.50 2.91 9.66
CA GLU A 358 18.35 3.09 8.48
C GLU A 358 17.55 3.63 7.29
N TYR A 359 16.24 3.38 7.26
CA TYR A 359 15.32 3.76 6.18
C TYR A 359 14.41 4.92 6.56
N LEU A 360 13.86 4.88 7.79
CA LEU A 360 13.06 5.94 8.41
C LEU A 360 13.45 6.07 9.90
N TYR A 361 14.24 7.10 10.23
CA TYR A 361 14.93 7.19 11.52
C TYR A 361 14.01 7.45 12.72
N ASP A 362 13.07 8.40 12.58
CA ASP A 362 12.27 8.94 13.66
C ASP A 362 10.77 8.92 13.35
N GLY A 363 9.94 9.14 14.38
CA GLY A 363 8.48 9.24 14.24
C GLY A 363 8.04 10.28 13.21
N ARG A 364 8.79 11.38 13.04
CA ARG A 364 8.53 12.40 12.02
C ARG A 364 8.66 11.86 10.60
N GLN A 365 9.70 11.07 10.32
CA GLN A 365 9.93 10.42 9.03
C GLN A 365 8.86 9.35 8.77
N ILE A 366 8.53 8.54 9.78
CA ILE A 366 7.48 7.52 9.70
C ILE A 366 6.11 8.16 9.39
N ILE A 367 5.69 9.18 10.16
CA ILE A 367 4.43 9.90 9.92
C ILE A 367 4.39 10.47 8.50
N ARG A 368 5.49 11.09 8.05
CA ARG A 368 5.56 11.68 6.73
C ARG A 368 5.45 10.61 5.62
N ALA A 369 6.17 9.50 5.76
CA ALA A 369 6.16 8.39 4.81
C ALA A 369 4.75 7.78 4.68
N GLY A 370 4.10 7.45 5.81
CA GLY A 370 2.75 6.86 5.77
C GLY A 370 1.70 7.77 5.12
N LEU A 371 1.82 9.09 5.28
CA LEU A 371 0.94 10.03 4.58
C LEU A 371 1.21 10.12 3.09
N GLU A 372 2.48 10.07 2.65
CA GLU A 372 2.84 10.07 1.24
C GLU A 372 2.37 8.78 0.56
N ASP A 373 2.63 7.64 1.18
CA ASP A 373 2.26 6.31 0.71
C ASP A 373 0.74 6.17 0.55
N HIS A 374 0.00 6.54 1.59
CA HIS A 374 -1.46 6.55 1.56
C HIS A 374 -2.01 7.46 0.45
N PHE A 375 -1.52 8.70 0.35
CA PHE A 375 -1.94 9.65 -0.69
C PHE A 375 -1.67 9.10 -2.10
N CYS A 376 -0.44 8.61 -2.33
CA CYS A 376 -0.02 8.12 -3.63
C CYS A 376 -0.80 6.87 -4.05
N GLY A 377 -0.98 5.90 -3.13
CA GLY A 377 -1.78 4.69 -3.38
C GLY A 377 -3.24 5.04 -3.75
N LYS A 378 -3.88 5.92 -2.97
CA LYS A 378 -5.26 6.38 -3.25
C LYS A 378 -5.37 7.04 -4.61
N LEU A 379 -4.45 7.95 -4.94
CA LEU A 379 -4.48 8.69 -6.21
C LEU A 379 -4.32 7.76 -7.42
N LEU A 380 -3.48 6.72 -7.29
CA LEU A 380 -3.33 5.67 -8.30
C LEU A 380 -4.49 4.67 -8.33
N GLY A 381 -5.45 4.78 -7.40
CA GLY A 381 -6.65 3.93 -7.37
C GLY A 381 -6.45 2.59 -6.67
N VAL A 382 -5.46 2.48 -5.79
CA VAL A 382 -5.17 1.28 -4.99
C VAL A 382 -5.91 1.34 -3.65
N PRO A 383 -6.49 0.22 -3.13
CA PRO A 383 -7.18 0.16 -1.84
C PRO A 383 -6.21 0.25 -0.66
N MET A 384 -5.65 1.45 -0.48
CA MET A 384 -4.48 1.68 0.36
C MET A 384 -4.81 1.72 1.86
N GLY A 385 -4.25 0.77 2.60
CA GLY A 385 -4.10 0.76 4.05
C GLY A 385 -2.68 1.10 4.48
N CYS A 386 -2.42 1.01 5.77
CA CYS A 386 -1.10 1.27 6.35
C CYS A 386 -0.91 0.40 7.59
N ASP A 387 0.19 -0.37 7.64
CA ASP A 387 0.70 -0.87 8.92
C ASP A 387 1.43 0.30 9.57
N ILE A 388 0.83 0.82 10.64
CA ILE A 388 1.29 1.99 11.37
C ILE A 388 2.17 1.46 12.47
N CYS A 389 3.47 1.39 12.19
CA CYS A 389 4.35 0.58 13.00
C CYS A 389 5.73 1.20 13.17
N TYR A 390 6.47 0.66 14.12
CA TYR A 390 7.88 1.02 14.35
C TYR A 390 8.62 -0.16 14.98
N THR A 391 9.93 -0.14 14.86
CA THR A 391 10.81 -1.07 15.57
C THR A 391 11.43 -0.39 16.77
N ASN A 392 11.70 -1.17 17.84
CA ASN A 392 12.23 -0.66 19.11
C ASN A 392 13.59 0.08 19.04
N HIS A 393 14.27 0.07 17.89
CA HIS A 393 15.54 0.76 17.68
C HIS A 393 15.42 2.01 16.81
N ALA A 394 14.22 2.35 16.34
CA ALA A 394 13.91 3.66 15.76
C ALA A 394 13.69 4.72 16.85
N GLU A 395 13.92 5.99 16.54
CA GLU A 395 13.57 7.12 17.42
C GLU A 395 12.07 7.44 17.27
N ALA A 396 11.24 6.48 17.66
CA ALA A 396 9.79 6.55 17.59
C ALA A 396 9.15 5.75 18.73
N ASP A 397 7.91 6.09 19.08
CA ASP A 397 7.12 5.37 20.06
C ASP A 397 5.64 5.28 19.67
N GLN A 398 4.81 4.77 20.57
CA GLN A 398 3.37 4.60 20.32
C GLN A 398 2.63 5.94 20.17
N ASP A 399 3.13 7.04 20.76
CA ASP A 399 2.48 8.36 20.60
C ASP A 399 2.62 8.84 19.15
N ASP A 400 3.75 8.54 18.49
CA ASP A 400 3.92 8.78 17.05
C ASP A 400 2.95 7.94 16.21
N MET A 401 2.69 6.69 16.62
CA MET A 401 1.74 5.81 15.94
C MET A 401 0.29 6.32 16.08
N ASP A 402 -0.09 6.80 17.26
CA ASP A 402 -1.40 7.41 17.52
C ASP A 402 -1.63 8.67 16.66
N ASN A 403 -0.56 9.47 16.49
CA ASN A 403 -0.57 10.61 15.58
C ASN A 403 -0.82 10.15 14.14
N LEU A 404 -0.05 9.19 13.63
CA LEU A 404 -0.21 8.70 12.25
C LEU A 404 -1.60 8.07 12.04
N LEU A 405 -2.07 7.25 12.98
CA LEU A 405 -3.40 6.64 12.96
C LEU A 405 -4.50 7.68 12.83
N THR A 406 -4.46 8.72 13.66
CA THR A 406 -5.46 9.78 13.65
C THR A 406 -5.44 10.53 12.31
N LEU A 407 -4.25 10.86 11.79
CA LEU A 407 -4.08 11.55 10.51
C LEU A 407 -4.60 10.72 9.32
N LEU A 408 -4.30 9.42 9.29
CA LEU A 408 -4.77 8.48 8.27
C LEU A 408 -6.28 8.24 8.35
N GLY A 409 -6.83 8.15 9.57
CA GLY A 409 -8.28 8.09 9.77
C GLY A 409 -9.00 9.32 9.18
N VAL A 410 -8.47 10.52 9.41
CA VAL A 410 -9.00 11.77 8.82
C VAL A 410 -8.92 11.75 7.29
N ALA A 411 -7.90 11.09 6.73
CA ALA A 411 -7.65 10.93 5.30
C ALA A 411 -8.49 9.81 4.63
N ASN A 412 -9.38 9.12 5.37
CA ASN A 412 -10.15 7.95 4.91
C ASN A 412 -9.27 6.75 4.48
N VAL A 413 -8.29 6.36 5.30
CA VAL A 413 -7.54 5.11 5.10
C VAL A 413 -8.46 3.89 4.99
N ASN A 414 -8.17 2.96 4.07
CA ASN A 414 -9.03 1.79 3.85
C ASN A 414 -9.05 0.87 5.08
N PHE A 415 -7.86 0.56 5.59
CA PHE A 415 -7.68 -0.31 6.73
C PHE A 415 -6.36 -0.06 7.44
N ILE A 416 -6.31 -0.52 8.69
CA ILE A 416 -5.12 -0.59 9.54
C ILE A 416 -4.96 -2.02 10.08
N MET A 417 -3.91 -2.24 10.85
CA MET A 417 -3.63 -3.51 11.51
C MET A 417 -4.25 -3.54 12.91
N GLY A 418 -4.58 -4.73 13.39
CA GLY A 418 -5.04 -4.98 14.74
C GLY A 418 -4.23 -6.14 15.28
N ILE A 419 -3.32 -5.82 16.21
CA ILE A 419 -2.43 -6.77 16.87
C ILE A 419 -2.75 -6.80 18.38
N PRO A 420 -2.72 -7.98 19.05
CA PRO A 420 -2.88 -8.03 20.50
C PRO A 420 -1.88 -7.13 21.22
N GLY A 421 -2.37 -6.14 21.96
CA GLY A 421 -1.52 -5.24 22.74
C GLY A 421 -0.56 -4.36 21.94
N ALA A 422 -0.78 -4.20 20.62
CA ALA A 422 0.14 -3.50 19.71
C ALA A 422 1.53 -4.13 19.58
N ASP A 423 1.77 -5.33 20.12
CA ASP A 423 3.09 -5.98 20.14
C ASP A 423 3.05 -7.29 19.34
N ASP A 424 3.75 -7.32 18.20
CA ASP A 424 3.90 -8.55 17.45
C ASP A 424 5.10 -9.34 17.96
N VAL A 425 4.82 -10.29 18.86
CA VAL A 425 5.84 -11.13 19.50
C VAL A 425 6.60 -12.06 18.56
N MET A 426 6.15 -12.22 17.31
CA MET A 426 6.83 -13.07 16.32
C MET A 426 7.71 -12.22 15.40
N LEU A 427 7.19 -11.10 14.92
CA LEU A 427 7.91 -10.18 14.03
C LEU A 427 8.76 -9.14 14.76
N ASN A 428 8.63 -9.02 16.09
CA ASN A 428 9.40 -8.15 16.98
C ASN A 428 9.29 -6.65 16.64
N TYR A 429 8.07 -6.17 16.40
CA TYR A 429 7.76 -4.77 16.12
C TYR A 429 6.45 -4.36 16.79
N GLN A 430 6.23 -3.05 16.90
CA GLN A 430 5.01 -2.48 17.47
C GLN A 430 4.15 -1.91 16.35
N SER A 431 2.83 -2.12 16.42
CA SER A 431 1.82 -1.69 15.42
C SER A 431 0.60 -1.08 16.13
N THR A 432 -0.54 -0.97 15.44
CA THR A 432 -1.82 -0.62 16.05
C THR A 432 -2.50 -1.84 16.68
N SER A 433 -3.13 -1.62 17.82
CA SER A 433 -3.86 -2.63 18.58
C SER A 433 -5.34 -2.72 18.22
N PHE A 434 -6.01 -3.74 18.76
CA PHE A 434 -7.48 -3.82 18.73
C PHE A 434 -8.17 -2.60 19.38
N HIS A 435 -7.54 -1.99 20.40
CA HIS A 435 -8.08 -0.84 21.11
C HIS A 435 -7.91 0.44 20.30
N ASP A 436 -6.82 0.57 19.55
CA ASP A 436 -6.55 1.75 18.73
C ASP A 436 -7.56 1.84 17.58
N ALA A 437 -7.95 0.69 17.03
CA ALA A 437 -9.06 0.59 16.10
C ALA A 437 -10.39 1.09 16.70
N LEU A 438 -10.67 0.83 17.98
CA LEU A 438 -11.85 1.38 18.65
C LEU A 438 -11.73 2.89 18.89
N TYR A 439 -10.56 3.34 19.31
CA TYR A 439 -10.27 4.76 19.51
C TYR A 439 -10.57 5.56 18.25
N VAL A 440 -9.96 5.19 17.12
CA VAL A 440 -10.08 5.95 15.88
C VAL A 440 -11.51 5.89 15.33
N ARG A 441 -12.19 4.74 15.45
CA ARG A 441 -13.59 4.59 15.06
C ARG A 441 -14.50 5.49 15.89
N ASN A 442 -14.28 5.56 17.21
CA ASN A 442 -15.09 6.39 18.10
C ASN A 442 -14.84 7.90 17.89
N VAL A 443 -13.58 8.33 17.83
CA VAL A 443 -13.24 9.76 17.74
C VAL A 443 -13.62 10.36 16.39
N LEU A 444 -13.61 9.56 15.31
CA LEU A 444 -13.97 10.00 13.96
C LEU A 444 -15.37 9.56 13.51
N GLY A 445 -16.11 8.81 14.33
CA GLY A 445 -17.43 8.29 13.99
C GLY A 445 -17.44 7.30 12.83
N LEU A 446 -16.38 6.48 12.71
CA LEU A 446 -16.22 5.50 11.63
C LEU A 446 -16.85 4.15 11.99
N ARG A 447 -17.39 3.49 10.97
CA ARG A 447 -18.03 2.17 11.06
C ARG A 447 -17.12 1.05 10.55
N ARG A 448 -17.43 -0.21 10.88
CA ARG A 448 -16.78 -1.37 10.23
C ARG A 448 -17.44 -1.64 8.88
N ALA A 449 -16.87 -2.53 8.06
CA ALA A 449 -17.52 -2.96 6.83
C ALA A 449 -18.98 -3.38 7.07
N PRO A 450 -19.94 -2.95 6.22
CA PRO A 450 -21.37 -3.13 6.49
C PRO A 450 -21.78 -4.58 6.74
N GLU A 451 -21.24 -5.52 5.97
CA GLU A 451 -21.54 -6.95 6.10
C GLU A 451 -21.05 -7.49 7.44
N PHE A 452 -19.88 -7.05 7.90
CA PHE A 452 -19.31 -7.43 9.18
C PHE A 452 -20.05 -6.82 10.38
N GLU A 453 -20.55 -5.59 10.29
CA GLU A 453 -21.36 -4.99 11.36
C GLU A 453 -22.65 -5.76 11.61
N VAL A 454 -23.33 -6.20 10.54
CA VAL A 454 -24.54 -7.02 10.65
C VAL A 454 -24.23 -8.32 11.40
N TRP A 455 -23.08 -8.95 11.09
CA TRP A 455 -22.64 -10.16 11.79
C TRP A 455 -22.30 -9.91 13.27
N LEU A 456 -21.60 -8.82 13.59
CA LEU A 456 -21.30 -8.45 14.98
C LEU A 456 -22.57 -8.24 15.81
N GLU A 457 -23.62 -7.65 15.22
CA GLU A 457 -24.93 -7.50 15.86
C GLU A 457 -25.59 -8.86 16.09
N SER A 458 -25.62 -9.75 15.07
CA SER A 458 -26.23 -11.08 15.21
C SER A 458 -25.53 -11.95 16.26
N MET A 459 -24.21 -11.78 16.39
CA MET A 459 -23.39 -12.48 17.39
C MET A 459 -23.44 -11.83 18.78
N ARG A 460 -24.15 -10.70 18.93
CA ARG A 460 -24.25 -9.92 20.18
C ARG A 460 -22.88 -9.47 20.70
N ILE A 461 -21.97 -9.16 19.78
CA ILE A 461 -20.66 -8.57 20.07
C ILE A 461 -20.78 -7.04 20.11
N ALA A 462 -21.58 -6.48 19.19
CA ALA A 462 -21.86 -5.03 19.14
C ALA A 462 -23.36 -4.75 19.11
N ASP A 463 -23.76 -3.54 19.54
CA ASP A 463 -25.11 -3.01 19.36
C ASP A 463 -25.32 -2.45 17.94
N GLN A 464 -26.56 -2.08 17.60
CA GLN A 464 -26.92 -1.44 16.33
C GLN A 464 -26.18 -0.14 16.02
N ARG A 465 -25.56 0.48 17.05
CA ARG A 465 -24.75 1.70 16.92
C ARG A 465 -23.26 1.38 16.77
N GLY A 466 -22.89 0.11 16.66
CA GLY A 466 -21.51 -0.35 16.51
C GLY A 466 -20.69 -0.32 17.80
N ARG A 467 -21.32 -0.14 18.96
CA ARG A 467 -20.63 -0.16 20.27
C ARG A 467 -20.54 -1.57 20.78
N LEU A 468 -19.37 -1.95 21.30
CA LEU A 468 -19.18 -3.27 21.90
C LEU A 468 -20.09 -3.45 23.12
N LEU A 469 -20.67 -4.64 23.24
CA LEU A 469 -21.51 -5.01 24.37
C LEU A 469 -20.65 -5.55 25.52
N ASN A 470 -21.01 -5.20 26.76
CA ASN A 470 -20.38 -5.80 27.94
C ASN A 470 -20.70 -7.30 27.95
N GLN A 471 -19.64 -8.12 27.94
CA GLN A 471 -19.76 -9.57 27.94
C GLN A 471 -20.26 -10.05 29.31
N SER A 472 -21.58 -10.16 29.45
CA SER A 472 -22.26 -10.60 30.67
C SER A 472 -22.99 -11.94 30.50
N ALA A 473 -22.88 -12.55 29.32
CA ALA A 473 -23.51 -13.82 28.95
C ALA A 473 -22.53 -14.73 28.18
N THR A 474 -22.86 -16.02 28.09
CA THR A 474 -22.20 -17.02 27.24
C THR A 474 -22.05 -16.51 25.82
N GLN A 475 -20.81 -16.26 25.39
CA GLN A 475 -20.51 -15.80 24.03
C GLN A 475 -20.49 -17.00 23.08
N PRO A 476 -21.26 -16.97 21.97
CA PRO A 476 -21.30 -18.09 21.02
C PRO A 476 -19.93 -18.47 20.47
N LEU A 477 -19.04 -17.47 20.28
CA LEU A 477 -17.68 -17.70 19.78
C LEU A 477 -16.79 -18.49 20.74
N LEU A 478 -17.00 -18.40 22.05
CA LEU A 478 -16.18 -19.11 23.05
C LEU A 478 -16.46 -20.62 23.07
N GLU A 479 -17.58 -21.07 22.52
CA GLU A 479 -17.89 -22.50 22.37
C GLU A 479 -16.89 -23.20 21.43
N TRP A 480 -16.25 -22.46 20.52
CA TRP A 480 -15.26 -23.03 19.59
C TRP A 480 -14.00 -23.53 20.30
N MET A 481 -13.54 -22.84 21.35
CA MET A 481 -12.35 -23.27 22.11
C MET A 481 -12.57 -24.55 22.93
N SER A 482 -13.84 -24.91 23.14
CA SER A 482 -14.25 -26.09 23.91
C SER A 482 -14.54 -27.31 23.01
N ALA A 483 -14.53 -27.12 21.69
CA ALA A 483 -14.72 -28.16 20.67
C ALA A 483 -13.37 -28.62 20.12
#